data_AF-A0A0E3UWQ0-F1
#
_entry.id   AF-A0A0E3UWQ0-F1
#
_cell.length_a   1.000
_cell.length_b   1.000
_cell.length_c   1.000
_cell.angle_alpha   90.00
_cell.angle_beta   90.00
_cell.angle_gamma   90.00
#
_symmetry.space_group_name_H-M   'P 1'
#
loop_
_entity.id
_entity.type
_entity.pdbx_description
1 polymer ?
#
loop_
_entity_poly.entity_id
_entity_poly.type
_entity_poly.pdbx_seq_one_letter_code
_entity_poly.pdbx_strand_id
1 'polypeptide(L)'
;MLQNFKAISLSYKKAPLDIRELIALDESSCRLFLQTLKGFIQASDILVLSTCNRTEVYYNSDDDYSAEIVKLLGITKGIENISRYFDYFTILNEHDDAVQHLFDVAMGLESQVVGDMQISNQVKVAYQWSADNETAGPFLHRLMHTIFFTNKRVVQETSFRDGAASTSYAAVELIEELTADIINPSILVVGLGEIGADVCRNLKDAGYKNVKITNRTQAKAQALAEECDMEVLPFENMVQGMKEADVIISSVARETPFFTKEMVKRLDILTYKFFIDLSVPRSVEPEIESIPGVLLYNIDTIQNKASEALQRRINSVPKVKEIVAESIEQFNDWSKETMVSPTIHRLKSALEAIRQEEMARYVKKMGPKEAKLVDNITKSMMQKIIKLPVLQLKAACKRGEAETLIDLLNDLFNLENQPVNADQKSE
;
A
#
# COMPACT_ATOMS: atom_id res chain seq x y z
N MET A 1 -19.95 -4.92 -21.00
CA MET A 1 -19.87 -5.59 -19.68
C MET A 1 -19.57 -4.52 -18.66
N LEU A 2 -20.54 -4.26 -17.78
CA LEU A 2 -20.30 -3.52 -16.54
C LEU A 2 -19.24 -4.28 -15.74
N GLN A 3 -18.25 -3.58 -15.21
CA GLN A 3 -17.19 -4.20 -14.43
C GLN A 3 -17.79 -4.65 -13.09
N ASN A 4 -17.75 -5.95 -12.80
CA ASN A 4 -18.32 -6.56 -11.62
C ASN A 4 -17.19 -6.94 -10.66
N PHE A 5 -16.52 -5.91 -10.16
CA PHE A 5 -15.42 -6.06 -9.22
C PHE A 5 -15.99 -6.33 -7.82
N LYS A 6 -15.53 -7.39 -7.19
CA LYS A 6 -16.04 -7.88 -5.90
C LYS A 6 -14.87 -8.12 -4.97
N ALA A 7 -15.14 -8.10 -3.68
CA ALA A 7 -14.15 -8.41 -2.67
C ALA A 7 -14.72 -9.23 -1.54
N ILE A 8 -13.90 -10.12 -0.99
CA ILE A 8 -14.15 -10.80 0.27
C ILE A 8 -13.00 -10.47 1.22
N SER A 9 -13.33 -9.90 2.38
CA SER A 9 -12.35 -9.40 3.34
C SER A 9 -12.57 -9.98 4.72
N LEU A 10 -11.53 -10.56 5.31
CA LEU A 10 -11.45 -10.83 6.73
C LEU A 10 -10.44 -9.85 7.33
N SER A 11 -10.89 -8.99 8.24
CA SER A 11 -10.06 -7.94 8.85
C SER A 11 -10.17 -7.91 10.36
N TYR A 12 -9.23 -7.25 11.02
CA TYR A 12 -9.21 -7.04 12.48
C TYR A 12 -10.47 -6.37 13.04
N LYS A 13 -11.28 -5.71 12.20
CA LYS A 13 -12.54 -5.08 12.61
C LYS A 13 -13.62 -6.11 12.96
N LYS A 14 -13.64 -7.24 12.27
CA LYS A 14 -14.68 -8.28 12.40
C LYS A 14 -14.14 -9.57 13.00
N ALA A 15 -12.87 -9.90 12.76
CA ALA A 15 -12.24 -11.15 13.17
C ALA A 15 -11.23 -10.97 14.32
N PRO A 16 -11.32 -11.80 15.39
CA PRO A 16 -10.33 -11.84 16.46
C PRO A 16 -8.97 -12.37 15.96
N LEU A 17 -7.92 -12.16 16.76
CA LEU A 17 -6.53 -12.44 16.38
C LEU A 17 -6.27 -13.92 16.06
N ASP A 18 -6.80 -14.84 16.87
CA ASP A 18 -6.68 -16.29 16.70
C ASP A 18 -7.20 -16.76 15.34
N ILE A 19 -8.32 -16.18 14.87
CA ILE A 19 -8.90 -16.49 13.56
C ILE A 19 -8.07 -15.87 12.43
N ARG A 20 -7.54 -14.66 12.63
CA ARG A 20 -6.67 -14.00 11.65
C ARG A 20 -5.38 -14.77 11.44
N GLU A 21 -4.73 -15.21 12.51
CA GLU A 21 -3.49 -16.00 12.45
C GLU A 21 -3.72 -17.34 11.73
N LEU A 22 -4.86 -17.99 11.97
CA LEU A 22 -5.23 -19.23 11.30
C LEU A 22 -5.35 -19.05 9.78
N ILE A 23 -5.86 -17.91 9.33
CA ILE A 23 -6.21 -17.64 7.93
C ILE A 23 -5.09 -16.88 7.17
N ALA A 24 -4.19 -16.21 7.87
CA ALA A 24 -3.10 -15.43 7.28
C ALA A 24 -2.21 -16.28 6.36
N LEU A 25 -2.02 -15.84 5.12
CA LEU A 25 -1.16 -16.47 4.11
C LEU A 25 0.22 -15.81 4.10
N ASP A 26 1.28 -16.62 4.02
CA ASP A 26 2.63 -16.16 3.68
C ASP A 26 2.77 -15.98 2.16
N GLU A 27 3.93 -15.53 1.68
CA GLU A 27 4.16 -15.30 0.24
C GLU A 27 3.92 -16.57 -0.59
N SER A 28 4.47 -17.71 -0.14
CA SER A 28 4.36 -18.98 -0.87
C SER A 28 2.91 -19.45 -0.97
N SER A 29 2.14 -19.34 0.13
CA SER A 29 0.73 -19.68 0.15
C SER A 29 -0.10 -18.71 -0.69
N CYS A 30 0.23 -17.41 -0.72
CA CYS A 30 -0.49 -16.43 -1.55
C CYS A 30 -0.37 -16.78 -3.04
N ARG A 31 0.84 -17.11 -3.51
CA ARG A 31 1.07 -17.49 -4.91
C ARG A 31 0.35 -18.80 -5.26
N LEU A 32 0.42 -19.81 -4.39
CA LEU A 32 -0.32 -21.06 -4.58
C LEU A 32 -1.84 -20.84 -4.60
N PHE A 33 -2.33 -19.96 -3.73
CA PHE A 33 -3.75 -19.64 -3.65
C PHE A 33 -4.23 -18.92 -4.91
N LEU A 34 -3.47 -17.96 -5.44
CA LEU A 34 -3.77 -17.31 -6.72
C LEU A 34 -3.89 -18.31 -7.88
N GLN A 35 -2.96 -19.27 -7.98
CA GLN A 35 -3.02 -20.33 -8.99
C GLN A 35 -4.24 -21.24 -8.81
N THR A 36 -4.57 -21.57 -7.56
CA THR A 36 -5.76 -22.34 -7.23
C THR A 36 -7.02 -21.58 -7.67
N LEU A 37 -7.14 -20.30 -7.33
CA LEU A 37 -8.26 -19.48 -7.76
C LEU A 37 -8.38 -19.44 -9.29
N LYS A 38 -7.28 -19.16 -10.00
CA LYS A 38 -7.24 -19.14 -11.48
C LYS A 38 -7.76 -20.44 -12.12
N GLY A 39 -7.51 -21.59 -11.49
CA GLY A 39 -7.92 -22.90 -12.00
C GLY A 39 -9.36 -23.31 -11.67
N PHE A 40 -9.95 -22.78 -10.58
CA PHE A 40 -11.23 -23.24 -10.04
C PHE A 40 -12.38 -22.24 -10.18
N ILE A 41 -12.11 -20.93 -10.24
CA ILE A 41 -13.15 -19.91 -10.41
C ILE A 41 -13.04 -19.26 -11.79
N GLN A 42 -14.19 -18.99 -12.41
CA GLN A 42 -14.26 -18.26 -13.68
C GLN A 42 -14.27 -16.75 -13.43
N ALA A 43 -13.17 -16.27 -12.86
CA ALA A 43 -12.97 -14.85 -12.53
C ALA A 43 -11.73 -14.30 -13.23
N SER A 44 -11.73 -12.98 -13.42
CA SER A 44 -10.62 -12.19 -13.96
C SER A 44 -10.12 -11.23 -12.89
N ASP A 45 -8.95 -10.60 -13.11
CA ASP A 45 -8.47 -9.50 -12.26
C ASP A 45 -8.40 -9.88 -10.76
N ILE A 46 -7.80 -11.04 -10.46
CA ILE A 46 -7.74 -11.59 -9.10
C ILE A 46 -6.53 -11.00 -8.36
N LEU A 47 -6.77 -10.50 -7.14
CA LEU A 47 -5.76 -9.99 -6.22
C LEU A 47 -5.94 -10.64 -4.84
N VAL A 48 -4.86 -11.16 -4.26
CA VAL A 48 -4.86 -11.70 -2.89
C VAL A 48 -3.96 -10.83 -2.02
N LEU A 49 -4.53 -10.22 -0.99
CA LEU A 49 -3.81 -9.41 0.01
C LEU A 49 -3.87 -10.09 1.37
N SER A 50 -2.72 -10.49 1.88
CA SER A 50 -2.58 -11.10 3.20
C SER A 50 -1.56 -10.34 4.03
N THR A 51 -1.95 -9.98 5.25
CA THR A 51 -1.14 -9.26 6.24
C THR A 51 -1.47 -9.82 7.63
N CYS A 52 -0.79 -9.34 8.68
CA CYS A 52 -1.17 -9.69 10.06
C CYS A 52 -2.59 -9.24 10.45
N ASN A 53 -3.16 -8.23 9.77
CA ASN A 53 -4.43 -7.60 10.14
C ASN A 53 -5.58 -7.87 9.18
N ARG A 54 -5.31 -8.48 8.02
CA ARG A 54 -6.33 -8.81 7.04
C ARG A 54 -5.90 -9.92 6.08
N THR A 55 -6.88 -10.69 5.63
CA THR A 55 -6.79 -11.55 4.44
C THR A 55 -7.96 -11.21 3.54
N GLU A 56 -7.66 -10.71 2.35
CA GLU A 56 -8.64 -10.19 1.40
C GLU A 56 -8.39 -10.77 0.01
N VAL A 57 -9.47 -11.06 -0.70
CA VAL A 57 -9.43 -11.48 -2.11
C VAL A 57 -10.34 -10.55 -2.89
N TYR A 58 -9.79 -9.93 -3.93
CA TYR A 58 -10.52 -9.13 -4.89
C TYR A 58 -10.54 -9.85 -6.22
N TYR A 59 -11.66 -9.77 -6.94
CA TYR A 59 -11.83 -10.44 -8.22
C TYR A 59 -12.92 -9.76 -9.05
N ASN A 60 -12.84 -9.90 -10.37
CA ASN A 60 -13.86 -9.43 -11.29
C ASN A 60 -14.64 -10.62 -11.87
N SER A 61 -15.94 -10.71 -11.57
CA SER A 61 -16.83 -11.74 -12.09
C SER A 61 -18.30 -11.35 -11.94
N ASP A 62 -19.13 -11.80 -12.89
CA ASP A 62 -20.58 -11.67 -12.82
C ASP A 62 -21.17 -12.47 -11.64
N ASP A 63 -20.59 -13.64 -11.35
CA ASP A 63 -21.03 -14.53 -10.29
C ASP A 63 -20.38 -14.19 -8.93
N ASP A 64 -21.04 -14.56 -7.83
CA ASP A 64 -20.47 -14.47 -6.48
C ASP A 64 -19.73 -15.78 -6.15
N TYR A 65 -18.40 -15.68 -5.96
CA TYR A 65 -17.53 -16.79 -5.59
C TYR A 65 -17.08 -16.75 -4.13
N SER A 66 -17.72 -15.95 -3.28
CA SER A 66 -17.31 -15.76 -1.89
C SER A 66 -17.21 -17.08 -1.11
N ALA A 67 -18.18 -17.98 -1.28
CA ALA A 67 -18.20 -19.27 -0.60
C ALA A 67 -17.10 -20.21 -1.13
N GLU A 68 -16.86 -20.22 -2.43
CA GLU A 68 -15.81 -20.98 -3.11
C GLU A 68 -14.43 -20.51 -2.67
N ILE A 69 -14.19 -19.19 -2.63
CA ILE A 69 -12.93 -18.60 -2.19
C ILE A 69 -12.61 -19.02 -0.76
N VAL A 70 -13.58 -18.96 0.16
CA VAL A 70 -13.37 -19.42 1.55
C VAL A 70 -13.05 -20.91 1.62
N LYS A 71 -13.74 -21.75 0.84
CA LYS A 71 -13.44 -23.20 0.80
C LYS A 71 -12.04 -23.46 0.26
N LEU A 72 -11.66 -22.81 -0.83
CA LEU A 72 -10.33 -22.95 -1.44
C LEU A 72 -9.23 -22.47 -0.48
N LEU A 73 -9.48 -21.40 0.28
CA LEU A 73 -8.57 -20.92 1.32
C LEU A 73 -8.34 -21.98 2.41
N GLY A 74 -9.40 -22.69 2.80
CA GLY A 74 -9.30 -23.80 3.75
C GLY A 74 -8.49 -24.97 3.20
N ILE A 75 -8.65 -25.30 1.92
CA ILE A 75 -7.85 -26.32 1.24
C ILE A 75 -6.37 -25.91 1.20
N THR A 76 -6.06 -24.67 0.84
CA THR A 76 -4.68 -24.16 0.80
C THR A 76 -4.02 -24.18 2.18
N LYS A 77 -4.79 -23.92 3.25
CA LYS A 77 -4.28 -23.94 4.64
C LYS A 77 -4.36 -25.30 5.34
N GLY A 78 -5.04 -26.28 4.76
CA GLY A 78 -5.32 -27.56 5.44
C GLY A 78 -6.29 -27.43 6.62
N ILE A 79 -7.19 -26.44 6.59
CA ILE A 79 -8.18 -26.20 7.65
C ILE A 79 -9.44 -27.00 7.33
N GLU A 80 -9.72 -28.02 8.14
CA GLU A 80 -11.00 -28.72 8.10
C GLU A 80 -12.14 -27.79 8.54
N ASN A 81 -13.24 -27.81 7.78
CA ASN A 81 -14.46 -27.06 8.08
C ASN A 81 -14.28 -25.52 8.21
N ILE A 82 -13.48 -24.93 7.31
CA ILE A 82 -13.27 -23.48 7.26
C ILE A 82 -14.58 -22.67 7.13
N SER A 83 -15.66 -23.28 6.62
CA SER A 83 -16.99 -22.69 6.53
C SER A 83 -17.53 -22.16 7.85
N ARG A 84 -17.08 -22.70 9.00
CA ARG A 84 -17.43 -22.16 10.33
C ARG A 84 -16.99 -20.71 10.54
N TYR A 85 -15.94 -20.28 9.84
CA TYR A 85 -15.40 -18.92 9.94
C TYR A 85 -16.00 -17.96 8.92
N PHE A 86 -16.93 -18.41 8.07
CA PHE A 86 -17.52 -17.61 7.00
C PHE A 86 -18.14 -16.31 7.51
N ASP A 87 -18.79 -16.34 8.67
CA ASP A 87 -19.43 -15.15 9.27
C ASP A 87 -18.44 -14.04 9.65
N TYR A 88 -17.14 -14.34 9.77
CA TYR A 88 -16.10 -13.35 10.02
C TYR A 88 -15.65 -12.60 8.76
N PHE A 89 -16.00 -13.10 7.57
CA PHE A 89 -15.73 -12.42 6.33
C PHE A 89 -16.79 -11.34 6.07
N THR A 90 -16.36 -10.27 5.41
CA THR A 90 -17.20 -9.20 4.87
C THR A 90 -17.19 -9.35 3.36
N ILE A 91 -18.38 -9.42 2.76
CA ILE A 91 -18.56 -9.63 1.32
C ILE A 91 -18.98 -8.30 0.72
N LEU A 92 -18.24 -7.83 -0.27
CA LEU A 92 -18.47 -6.62 -1.04
C LEU A 92 -18.80 -7.06 -2.48
N ASN A 93 -20.09 -7.19 -2.78
CA ASN A 93 -20.57 -7.64 -4.09
C ASN A 93 -20.80 -6.50 -5.09
N GLU A 94 -20.87 -5.27 -4.60
CA GLU A 94 -21.03 -4.07 -5.42
C GLU A 94 -19.66 -3.55 -5.91
N HIS A 95 -19.60 -3.19 -7.19
CA HIS A 95 -18.37 -2.74 -7.84
C HIS A 95 -17.72 -1.54 -7.14
N ASP A 96 -18.51 -0.49 -6.91
CA ASP A 96 -18.02 0.75 -6.33
C ASP A 96 -17.54 0.54 -4.90
N ASP A 97 -18.21 -0.32 -4.12
CA ASP A 97 -17.83 -0.66 -2.75
C ASP A 97 -16.49 -1.41 -2.70
N ALA A 98 -16.29 -2.39 -3.59
CA ALA A 98 -15.04 -3.15 -3.66
C ALA A 98 -13.85 -2.28 -4.12
N VAL A 99 -14.08 -1.37 -5.08
CA VAL A 99 -13.08 -0.38 -5.52
C VAL A 99 -12.74 0.58 -4.37
N GLN A 100 -13.75 1.18 -3.75
CA GLN A 100 -13.59 2.10 -2.61
C GLN A 100 -12.83 1.43 -1.46
N HIS A 101 -13.20 0.20 -1.11
CA HIS A 101 -12.54 -0.56 -0.05
C HIS A 101 -11.05 -0.78 -0.35
N LEU A 102 -10.70 -1.16 -1.59
CA LEU A 102 -9.29 -1.32 -1.97
C LEU A 102 -8.51 0.00 -1.89
N PHE A 103 -9.12 1.13 -2.29
CA PHE A 103 -8.52 2.45 -2.10
C PHE A 103 -8.29 2.76 -0.62
N ASP A 104 -9.30 2.54 0.23
CA ASP A 104 -9.21 2.84 1.66
C ASP A 104 -8.16 1.97 2.36
N VAL A 105 -8.05 0.70 1.98
CA VAL A 105 -7.00 -0.24 2.42
C VAL A 105 -5.63 0.25 1.97
N ALA A 106 -5.45 0.56 0.68
CA ALA A 106 -4.16 0.95 0.14
C ALA A 106 -3.69 2.32 0.67
N MET A 107 -4.61 3.24 0.94
CA MET A 107 -4.29 4.51 1.61
C MET A 107 -3.98 4.30 3.09
N GLY A 108 -4.41 3.21 3.72
CA GLY A 108 -4.24 2.98 5.15
C GLY A 108 -5.28 3.69 6.01
N LEU A 109 -6.42 4.03 5.42
CA LEU A 109 -7.63 4.50 6.13
C LEU A 109 -8.27 3.35 6.92
N GLU A 110 -8.12 2.13 6.41
CA GLU A 110 -8.63 0.90 7.03
C GLU A 110 -7.59 0.19 7.92
N SER A 111 -6.44 0.80 8.20
CA SER A 111 -5.39 0.20 9.03
C SER A 111 -5.62 0.42 10.52
N GLN A 112 -5.19 -0.54 11.36
CA GLN A 112 -5.22 -0.38 12.82
C GLN A 112 -4.44 0.86 13.28
N VAL A 113 -3.31 1.12 12.63
CA VAL A 113 -2.57 2.38 12.74
C VAL A 113 -2.93 3.23 11.52
N VAL A 114 -3.70 4.30 11.76
CA VAL A 114 -4.16 5.19 10.69
C VAL A 114 -2.96 5.81 9.96
N GLY A 115 -2.94 5.65 8.64
CA GLY A 115 -1.84 6.15 7.81
C GLY A 115 -0.57 5.30 7.87
N ASP A 116 -0.65 4.02 8.25
CA ASP A 116 0.45 3.07 8.14
C ASP A 116 1.01 3.01 6.71
N MET A 117 2.28 3.41 6.54
CA MET A 117 2.94 3.46 5.23
C MET A 117 3.21 2.07 4.65
N GLN A 118 3.28 1.03 5.50
CA GLN A 118 3.65 -0.32 5.08
C GLN A 118 2.53 -0.96 4.24
N ILE A 119 1.26 -0.63 4.49
CA ILE A 119 0.13 -1.23 3.77
C ILE A 119 0.18 -0.98 2.26
N SER A 120 0.59 0.22 1.82
CA SER A 120 0.70 0.52 0.39
C SER A 120 1.79 -0.33 -0.28
N ASN A 121 2.87 -0.65 0.44
CA ASN A 121 3.91 -1.53 -0.07
C ASN A 121 3.44 -2.99 -0.11
N GLN A 122 2.69 -3.44 0.89
CA GLN A 122 2.09 -4.78 0.92
C GLN A 122 1.10 -4.97 -0.24
N VAL A 123 0.25 -3.97 -0.51
CA VAL A 123 -0.66 -3.96 -1.67
C VAL A 123 0.13 -4.01 -2.99
N LYS A 124 1.26 -3.30 -3.08
CA LYS A 124 2.13 -3.35 -4.26
C LYS A 124 2.75 -4.72 -4.49
N VAL A 125 3.18 -5.39 -3.42
CA VAL A 125 3.71 -6.75 -3.47
C VAL A 125 2.61 -7.76 -3.87
N ALA A 126 1.41 -7.65 -3.29
CA ALA A 126 0.25 -8.46 -3.66
C ALA A 126 -0.11 -8.31 -5.15
N TYR A 127 -0.08 -7.09 -5.66
CA TYR A 127 -0.29 -6.81 -7.08
C TYR A 127 0.81 -7.45 -7.95
N GLN A 128 2.08 -7.37 -7.54
CA GLN A 128 3.18 -8.02 -8.26
C GLN A 128 2.96 -9.54 -8.36
N TRP A 129 2.56 -10.19 -7.28
CA TRP A 129 2.23 -11.62 -7.30
C TRP A 129 1.09 -11.95 -8.27
N SER A 130 0.09 -11.07 -8.35
CA SER A 130 -1.05 -11.24 -9.24
C SER A 130 -0.65 -11.06 -10.71
N ALA A 131 0.26 -10.14 -11.00
CA ALA A 131 0.84 -9.94 -12.33
C ALA A 131 1.74 -11.12 -12.75
N ASP A 132 2.62 -11.59 -11.86
CA ASP A 132 3.52 -12.73 -12.11
C ASP A 132 2.75 -14.03 -12.44
N ASN A 133 1.56 -14.21 -11.86
CA ASN A 133 0.70 -15.38 -12.10
C ASN A 133 -0.31 -15.18 -13.25
N GLU A 134 -0.22 -14.06 -13.98
CA GLU A 134 -1.15 -13.67 -15.06
C GLU A 134 -2.63 -13.71 -14.60
N THR A 135 -2.86 -13.26 -13.37
CA THR A 135 -4.20 -13.12 -12.78
C THR A 135 -4.65 -11.66 -12.74
N ALA A 136 -3.73 -10.71 -12.93
CA ALA A 136 -4.04 -9.30 -13.14
C ALA A 136 -4.39 -9.04 -14.61
N GLY A 137 -5.61 -8.56 -14.87
CA GLY A 137 -6.05 -8.12 -16.18
C GLY A 137 -5.88 -6.60 -16.35
N PRO A 138 -6.32 -6.06 -17.50
CA PRO A 138 -6.20 -4.63 -17.80
C PRO A 138 -6.89 -3.73 -16.78
N PHE A 139 -8.00 -4.20 -16.20
CA PHE A 139 -8.74 -3.46 -15.18
C PHE A 139 -7.90 -3.33 -13.89
N LEU A 140 -7.40 -4.44 -13.35
CA LEU A 140 -6.60 -4.43 -12.12
C LEU A 140 -5.29 -3.64 -12.31
N HIS A 141 -4.62 -3.78 -13.46
CA HIS A 141 -3.44 -2.98 -13.77
C HIS A 141 -3.72 -1.47 -13.68
N ARG A 142 -4.81 -1.01 -14.29
CA ARG A 142 -5.20 0.40 -14.26
C ARG A 142 -5.60 0.84 -12.86
N LEU A 143 -6.39 0.04 -12.16
CA LEU A 143 -6.82 0.31 -10.79
C LEU A 143 -5.60 0.49 -9.88
N MET A 144 -4.64 -0.45 -9.96
CA MET A 144 -3.46 -0.38 -9.12
C MET A 144 -2.56 0.81 -9.42
N HIS A 145 -2.37 1.15 -10.69
CA HIS A 145 -1.61 2.35 -11.06
C HIS A 145 -2.28 3.63 -10.54
N THR A 146 -3.61 3.69 -10.59
CA THR A 146 -4.39 4.82 -10.05
C THR A 146 -4.22 4.91 -8.53
N ILE A 147 -4.31 3.78 -7.82
CA ILE A 147 -4.08 3.71 -6.38
C ILE A 147 -2.66 4.18 -6.01
N PHE A 148 -1.62 3.72 -6.71
CA PHE A 148 -0.24 4.15 -6.39
C PHE A 148 0.01 5.63 -6.70
N PHE A 149 -0.61 6.16 -7.75
CA PHE A 149 -0.57 7.59 -8.04
C PHE A 149 -1.29 8.40 -6.95
N THR A 150 -2.46 7.94 -6.53
CA THR A 150 -3.25 8.53 -5.43
C THR A 150 -2.45 8.52 -4.13
N ASN A 151 -1.76 7.42 -3.81
CA ASN A 151 -0.90 7.35 -2.62
C ASN A 151 0.22 8.42 -2.66
N LYS A 152 0.84 8.65 -3.82
CA LYS A 152 1.84 9.72 -3.98
C LYS A 152 1.23 11.10 -3.76
N ARG A 153 0.04 11.36 -4.28
CA ARG A 153 -0.69 12.61 -4.03
C ARG A 153 -0.99 12.80 -2.55
N VAL A 154 -1.50 11.77 -1.86
CA VAL A 154 -1.76 11.82 -0.42
C VAL A 154 -0.49 12.17 0.37
N VAL A 155 0.64 11.55 0.03
CA VAL A 155 1.94 11.86 0.66
C VAL A 155 2.39 13.31 0.41
N GLN A 156 2.15 13.85 -0.79
CA GLN A 156 2.63 15.19 -1.17
C GLN A 156 1.69 16.31 -0.75
N GLU A 157 0.38 16.06 -0.71
CA GLU A 157 -0.66 17.06 -0.55
C GLU A 157 -1.26 17.08 0.86
N THR A 158 -0.94 16.11 1.73
CA THR A 158 -1.55 15.98 3.07
C THR A 158 -0.53 15.61 4.14
N SER A 159 -0.83 15.95 5.39
CA SER A 159 -0.07 15.51 6.57
C SER A 159 -0.43 14.10 7.05
N PHE A 160 -1.13 13.32 6.22
CA PHE A 160 -1.67 12.01 6.62
C PHE A 160 -0.58 10.97 6.90
N ARG A 161 0.62 11.21 6.36
CA ARG A 161 1.80 10.37 6.56
C ARG A 161 2.84 11.02 7.47
N ASP A 162 2.54 12.19 8.06
CA ASP A 162 3.49 12.93 8.89
C ASP A 162 3.59 12.34 10.31
N GLY A 163 4.81 12.36 10.85
CA GLY A 163 5.14 12.06 12.25
C GLY A 163 4.99 10.59 12.67
N ALA A 164 5.51 10.25 13.84
CA ALA A 164 5.41 8.93 14.44
C ALA A 164 3.99 8.49 14.86
N ALA A 165 3.57 7.29 14.46
CA ALA A 165 2.28 6.71 14.89
C ALA A 165 2.36 5.81 16.13
N SER A 166 3.57 5.43 16.56
CA SER A 166 3.82 4.60 17.74
C SER A 166 4.82 5.28 18.67
N THR A 167 4.78 4.93 19.96
CA THR A 167 5.72 5.43 20.97
C THR A 167 7.17 5.10 20.61
N SER A 168 7.43 3.93 20.00
CA SER A 168 8.76 3.52 19.56
C SER A 168 9.27 4.34 18.38
N TYR A 169 8.41 4.74 17.45
CA TYR A 169 8.79 5.61 16.34
C TYR A 169 8.96 7.06 16.82
N ALA A 170 8.11 7.51 17.75
CA ALA A 170 8.19 8.85 18.33
C ALA A 170 9.46 9.03 19.16
N ALA A 171 9.91 7.96 19.82
CA ALA A 171 11.20 7.94 20.49
C ALA A 171 12.36 8.11 19.49
N VAL A 172 12.34 7.45 18.33
CA VAL A 172 13.39 7.60 17.30
C VAL A 172 13.36 8.99 16.65
N GLU A 173 12.19 9.53 16.34
CA GLU A 173 12.04 10.89 15.82
C GLU A 173 12.57 11.93 16.83
N LEU A 174 12.31 11.74 18.13
CA LEU A 174 12.90 12.56 19.18
C LEU A 174 14.43 12.43 19.21
N ILE A 175 14.98 11.23 19.04
CA ILE A 175 16.44 11.02 19.01
C ILE A 175 17.06 11.75 17.81
N GLU A 176 16.45 11.69 16.64
CA GLU A 176 16.90 12.43 15.45
C GLU A 176 16.91 13.94 15.71
N GLU A 177 15.87 14.49 16.33
CA GLU A 177 15.80 15.91 16.68
C GLU A 177 16.90 16.30 17.69
N LEU A 178 17.11 15.49 18.73
CA LEU A 178 18.10 15.78 19.78
C LEU A 178 19.56 15.59 19.32
N THR A 179 19.79 14.75 18.31
CA THR A 179 21.13 14.42 17.82
C THR A 179 21.46 15.01 16.46
N ALA A 180 20.61 15.92 15.93
CA ALA A 180 20.77 16.54 14.61
C ALA A 180 22.15 17.20 14.40
N ASP A 181 22.73 17.76 15.45
CA ASP A 181 24.04 18.44 15.42
C ASP A 181 25.22 17.54 15.87
N ILE A 182 24.97 16.25 16.15
CA ILE A 182 25.99 15.30 16.64
C ILE A 182 26.41 14.39 15.49
N ILE A 183 27.71 14.39 15.16
CA ILE A 183 28.25 13.50 14.13
C ILE A 183 28.39 12.09 14.72
N ASN A 184 27.61 11.14 14.20
CA ASN A 184 27.59 9.73 14.61
C ASN A 184 27.30 9.52 16.11
N PRO A 185 26.09 9.91 16.58
CA PRO A 185 25.74 9.86 17.99
C PRO A 185 25.78 8.43 18.53
N SER A 186 26.30 8.27 19.76
CA SER A 186 26.34 6.98 20.46
C SER A 186 25.07 6.77 21.26
N ILE A 187 24.36 5.67 21.01
CA ILE A 187 23.09 5.34 21.67
C ILE A 187 23.28 4.08 22.51
N LEU A 188 22.84 4.13 23.77
CA LEU A 188 22.76 2.97 24.65
C LEU A 188 21.31 2.63 24.97
N VAL A 189 20.88 1.42 24.63
CA VAL A 189 19.56 0.89 25.00
C VAL A 189 19.69 -0.05 26.19
N VAL A 190 19.07 0.32 27.30
CA VAL A 190 19.08 -0.43 28.57
C VAL A 190 17.72 -1.04 28.84
N GLY A 191 17.68 -2.37 28.83
CA GLY A 191 16.45 -3.14 28.98
C GLY A 191 15.72 -3.31 27.65
N LEU A 192 15.31 -4.55 27.39
CA LEU A 192 14.62 -4.94 26.16
C LEU A 192 13.21 -5.43 26.49
N GLY A 193 12.35 -4.49 26.90
CA GLY A 193 10.91 -4.70 26.87
C GLY A 193 10.38 -4.69 25.42
N GLU A 194 9.07 -4.85 25.24
CA GLU A 194 8.44 -4.82 23.90
C GLU A 194 8.76 -3.49 23.17
N ILE A 195 8.54 -2.36 23.84
CA ILE A 195 8.81 -1.02 23.29
C ILE A 195 10.31 -0.84 23.00
N GLY A 196 11.19 -1.29 23.90
CA GLY A 196 12.65 -1.19 23.71
C GLY A 196 13.15 -1.98 22.49
N ALA A 197 12.57 -3.15 22.23
CA ALA A 197 12.91 -3.94 21.04
C ALA A 197 12.48 -3.24 19.75
N ASP A 198 11.28 -2.65 19.72
CA ASP A 198 10.79 -1.89 18.57
C ASP A 198 11.62 -0.63 18.31
N VAL A 199 12.09 0.05 19.35
CA VAL A 199 13.01 1.19 19.20
C VAL A 199 14.33 0.75 18.56
N CYS A 200 14.90 -0.40 18.93
CA CYS A 200 16.11 -0.90 18.26
C CYS A 200 15.90 -1.15 16.76
N ARG A 201 14.76 -1.77 16.38
CA ARG A 201 14.44 -1.98 14.96
C ARG A 201 14.31 -0.66 14.20
N ASN A 202 13.59 0.30 14.77
CA ASN A 202 13.41 1.61 14.17
C ASN A 202 14.74 2.40 14.06
N LEU A 203 15.64 2.30 15.05
CA LEU A 203 16.97 2.91 15.00
C LEU A 203 17.83 2.34 13.87
N LYS A 204 17.73 1.03 13.62
CA LYS A 204 18.39 0.39 12.47
C LYS A 204 17.86 0.96 11.16
N ASP A 205 16.54 1.04 11.01
CA ASP A 205 15.89 1.56 9.80
C ASP A 205 16.24 3.04 9.55
N ALA A 206 16.42 3.83 10.61
CA ALA A 206 16.90 5.20 10.55
C ALA A 206 18.41 5.33 10.24
N GLY A 207 19.17 4.23 10.23
CA GLY A 207 20.57 4.18 9.82
C GLY A 207 21.60 4.51 10.90
N TYR A 208 21.20 4.46 12.19
CA TYR A 208 22.15 4.62 13.30
C TYR A 208 23.10 3.42 13.39
N LYS A 209 24.41 3.69 13.37
CA LYS A 209 25.45 2.64 13.38
C LYS A 209 26.10 2.41 14.75
N ASN A 210 26.04 3.40 15.64
CA ASN A 210 26.69 3.36 16.94
C ASN A 210 25.66 3.10 18.06
N VAL A 211 25.01 1.95 18.00
CA VAL A 211 23.98 1.55 18.98
C VAL A 211 24.47 0.35 19.78
N LYS A 212 24.54 0.51 21.10
CA LYS A 212 24.87 -0.54 22.06
C LYS A 212 23.61 -0.97 22.80
N ILE A 213 23.41 -2.27 22.95
CA ILE A 213 22.28 -2.85 23.67
C ILE A 213 22.77 -3.56 24.92
N THR A 214 22.10 -3.34 26.04
CA THR A 214 22.36 -4.08 27.26
C THR A 214 21.06 -4.54 27.94
N ASN A 215 21.07 -5.78 28.42
CA ASN A 215 19.93 -6.37 29.10
C ASN A 215 20.38 -7.36 30.18
N ARG A 216 19.57 -7.53 31.24
CA ARG A 216 19.85 -8.48 32.33
C ARG A 216 19.99 -9.92 31.81
N THR A 217 19.16 -10.28 30.83
CA THR A 217 19.25 -11.58 30.15
C THR A 217 20.04 -11.41 28.85
N GLN A 218 21.32 -11.76 28.88
CA GLN A 218 22.23 -11.58 27.74
C GLN A 218 21.73 -12.24 26.45
N ALA A 219 21.12 -13.43 26.53
CA ALA A 219 20.57 -14.12 25.36
C ALA A 219 19.53 -13.28 24.60
N LYS A 220 18.72 -12.46 25.30
CA LYS A 220 17.76 -11.57 24.64
C LYS A 220 18.44 -10.40 23.92
N ALA A 221 19.51 -9.86 24.50
CA ALA A 221 20.29 -8.81 23.85
C ALA A 221 21.03 -9.34 22.62
N GLN A 222 21.58 -10.56 22.71
CA GLN A 222 22.27 -11.21 21.60
C GLN A 222 21.35 -11.45 20.40
N ALA A 223 20.16 -12.02 20.63
CA ALA A 223 19.20 -12.27 19.55
C ALA A 223 18.77 -10.99 18.82
N LEU A 224 18.50 -9.92 19.57
CA LEU A 224 18.07 -8.64 18.98
C LEU A 224 19.25 -7.90 18.31
N ALA A 225 20.45 -8.02 18.86
CA ALA A 225 21.66 -7.45 18.25
C ALA A 225 21.99 -8.10 16.91
N GLU A 226 21.82 -9.42 16.79
CA GLU A 226 21.96 -10.14 15.51
C GLU A 226 20.88 -9.72 14.50
N GLU A 227 19.64 -9.52 14.95
CA GLU A 227 18.56 -9.00 14.10
C GLU A 227 18.85 -7.57 13.62
N CYS A 228 19.39 -6.72 14.49
CA CYS A 228 19.51 -5.28 14.25
C CYS A 228 20.91 -4.80 13.80
N ASP A 229 21.91 -5.67 13.74
CA ASP A 229 23.33 -5.33 13.49
C ASP A 229 23.88 -4.32 14.52
N MET A 230 23.64 -4.60 15.81
CA MET A 230 24.02 -3.74 16.93
C MET A 230 25.03 -4.42 17.87
N GLU A 231 25.75 -3.64 18.67
CA GLU A 231 26.75 -4.18 19.61
C GLU A 231 26.10 -4.54 20.95
N VAL A 232 26.39 -5.73 21.50
CA VAL A 232 25.93 -6.14 22.83
C VAL A 232 26.95 -5.72 23.89
N LEU A 233 26.50 -4.90 24.83
CA LEU A 233 27.27 -4.55 26.02
C LEU A 233 26.83 -5.42 27.22
N PRO A 234 27.75 -6.14 27.88
CA PRO A 234 27.44 -6.85 29.12
C PRO A 234 26.82 -5.92 30.16
N PHE A 235 25.78 -6.39 30.86
CA PHE A 235 25.02 -5.56 31.81
C PHE A 235 25.88 -4.97 32.94
N GLU A 236 26.96 -5.67 33.31
CA GLU A 236 27.94 -5.21 34.30
C GLU A 236 28.70 -3.95 33.84
N ASN A 237 28.90 -3.80 32.52
CA ASN A 237 29.61 -2.68 31.91
C ASN A 237 28.70 -1.50 31.56
N MET A 238 27.42 -1.55 31.93
CA MET A 238 26.43 -0.53 31.59
C MET A 238 26.87 0.89 32.00
N VAL A 239 27.48 1.05 33.18
CA VAL A 239 27.94 2.37 33.66
C VAL A 239 29.00 2.96 32.73
N GLN A 240 29.87 2.12 32.15
CA GLN A 240 30.84 2.56 31.16
C GLN A 240 30.15 2.94 29.84
N GLY A 241 29.17 2.14 29.40
CA GLY A 241 28.35 2.47 28.23
C GLY A 241 27.62 3.80 28.37
N MET A 242 27.10 4.11 29.57
CA MET A 242 26.43 5.40 29.85
C MET A 242 27.39 6.59 29.74
N LYS A 243 28.67 6.41 30.07
CA LYS A 243 29.68 7.47 29.90
C LYS A 243 29.95 7.77 28.43
N GLU A 244 29.96 6.73 27.59
CA GLU A 244 30.24 6.84 26.16
C GLU A 244 29.02 7.31 25.34
N ALA A 245 27.80 7.00 25.80
CA ALA A 245 26.58 7.29 25.07
C ALA A 245 26.13 8.76 25.18
N ASP A 246 25.71 9.35 24.06
CA ASP A 246 25.05 10.65 24.01
C ASP A 246 23.56 10.53 24.38
N VAL A 247 22.95 9.39 23.99
CA VAL A 247 21.55 9.07 24.27
C VAL A 247 21.45 7.75 25.03
N ILE A 248 20.77 7.76 26.17
CA ILE A 248 20.50 6.59 27.00
C ILE A 248 19.00 6.32 26.99
N ILE A 249 18.59 5.22 26.37
CA ILE A 249 17.20 4.77 26.31
C ILE A 249 16.98 3.72 27.38
N SER A 250 15.99 3.89 28.24
CA SER A 250 15.59 2.89 29.21
C SER A 250 14.22 2.30 28.89
N SER A 251 14.15 0.97 28.90
CA SER A 251 12.90 0.20 28.88
C SER A 251 12.95 -0.87 29.98
N VAL A 252 13.41 -0.50 31.18
CA VAL A 252 13.54 -1.42 32.34
C VAL A 252 12.31 -1.32 33.24
N ALA A 253 11.46 -2.34 33.22
CA ALA A 253 10.32 -2.42 34.15
C ALA A 253 10.77 -2.80 35.57
N ARG A 254 10.70 -1.84 36.51
CA ARG A 254 10.97 -2.03 37.94
C ARG A 254 10.05 -1.15 38.81
N GLU A 255 9.79 -1.59 40.04
CA GLU A 255 8.98 -0.82 41.01
C GLU A 255 9.71 0.43 41.53
N THR A 256 11.05 0.38 41.59
CA THR A 256 11.90 1.52 41.96
C THR A 256 12.76 1.95 40.78
N PRO A 257 13.01 3.27 40.61
CA PRO A 257 13.93 3.77 39.61
C PRO A 257 15.28 3.06 39.67
N PHE A 258 15.76 2.65 38.51
CA PHE A 258 17.04 1.98 38.34
C PHE A 258 18.17 2.99 38.12
N PHE A 259 17.92 4.05 37.34
CA PHE A 259 18.86 5.15 37.16
C PHE A 259 18.64 6.20 38.25
N THR A 260 19.58 6.27 39.19
CA THR A 260 19.52 7.20 40.32
C THR A 260 20.41 8.42 40.11
N LYS A 261 20.08 9.53 40.75
CA LYS A 261 20.89 10.76 40.76
C LYS A 261 22.32 10.50 41.17
N GLU A 262 22.53 9.67 42.19
CA GLU A 262 23.87 9.32 42.67
C GLU A 262 24.67 8.50 41.65
N MET A 263 24.00 7.68 40.83
CA MET A 263 24.65 6.94 39.75
C MET A 263 25.07 7.88 38.61
N VAL A 264 24.16 8.76 38.19
CA VAL A 264 24.40 9.70 37.09
C VAL A 264 25.43 10.76 37.46
N LYS A 265 25.42 11.24 38.71
CA LYS A 265 26.40 12.22 39.22
C LYS A 265 27.84 11.66 39.22
N ARG A 266 28.01 10.35 39.38
CA ARG A 266 29.31 9.66 39.32
C ARG A 266 29.87 9.49 37.90
N LEU A 267 29.11 9.89 36.88
CA LEU A 267 29.56 9.78 35.49
C LEU A 267 30.54 10.88 35.08
N ASP A 268 30.65 11.96 35.86
CA ASP A 268 31.42 13.17 35.53
C ASP A 268 31.08 13.68 34.12
N ILE A 269 29.85 14.16 33.97
CA ILE A 269 29.26 14.52 32.67
C ILE A 269 29.98 15.77 32.11
N LEU A 270 30.69 15.58 31.00
CA LEU A 270 31.44 16.64 30.31
C LEU A 270 30.67 17.25 29.12
N THR A 271 29.63 16.56 28.64
CA THR A 271 28.81 16.90 27.46
C THR A 271 27.33 16.66 27.74
N TYR A 272 26.42 17.15 26.89
CA TYR A 272 25.00 16.87 27.05
C TYR A 272 24.70 15.38 26.88
N LYS A 273 23.87 14.83 27.79
CA LYS A 273 23.36 13.46 27.72
C LYS A 273 21.84 13.48 27.79
N PHE A 274 21.21 12.78 26.85
CA PHE A 274 19.76 12.65 26.77
C PHE A 274 19.33 11.31 27.36
N PHE A 275 18.49 11.34 28.38
CA PHE A 275 17.85 10.16 28.95
C PHE A 275 16.43 10.06 28.40
N ILE A 276 16.08 8.92 27.84
CA ILE A 276 14.76 8.61 27.32
C ILE A 276 14.19 7.44 28.11
N ASP A 277 13.24 7.69 28.99
CA ASP A 277 12.58 6.67 29.81
C ASP A 277 11.26 6.21 29.18
N LEU A 278 11.27 5.01 28.62
CA LEU A 278 10.12 4.32 28.02
C LEU A 278 9.46 3.33 29.00
N SER A 279 9.81 3.37 30.28
CA SER A 279 9.38 2.40 31.28
C SER A 279 8.16 2.88 32.06
N VAL A 280 7.22 1.98 32.33
CA VAL A 280 6.09 2.21 33.24
C VAL A 280 6.02 1.04 34.22
N PRO A 281 6.26 1.23 35.54
CA PRO A 281 6.67 2.47 36.22
C PRO A 281 8.04 3.03 35.75
N ARG A 282 8.28 4.33 36.00
CA ARG A 282 9.49 5.04 35.57
C ARG A 282 10.76 4.34 36.06
N SER A 283 11.74 4.17 35.18
CA SER A 283 13.03 3.57 35.53
C SER A 283 14.08 4.62 35.86
N VAL A 284 13.82 5.90 35.57
CA VAL A 284 14.74 7.01 35.80
C VAL A 284 14.21 7.95 36.89
N GLU A 285 15.06 8.30 37.85
CA GLU A 285 14.73 9.30 38.88
C GLU A 285 14.57 10.69 38.25
N PRO A 286 13.47 11.42 38.49
CA PRO A 286 13.30 12.80 37.99
C PRO A 286 14.41 13.76 38.45
N GLU A 287 14.98 13.52 39.63
CA GLU A 287 16.01 14.36 40.21
C GLU A 287 17.32 14.37 39.40
N ILE A 288 17.49 13.48 38.40
CA ILE A 288 18.66 13.53 37.51
C ILE A 288 18.70 14.82 36.67
N GLU A 289 17.56 15.46 36.40
CA GLU A 289 17.50 16.73 35.64
C GLU A 289 18.20 17.88 36.37
N SER A 290 18.37 17.77 37.68
CA SER A 290 19.14 18.76 38.46
C SER A 290 20.65 18.70 38.21
N ILE A 291 21.13 17.70 37.46
CA ILE A 291 22.54 17.55 37.09
C ILE A 291 22.80 18.35 35.81
N PRO A 292 23.74 19.31 35.80
CA PRO A 292 24.07 20.06 34.60
C PRO A 292 24.47 19.14 33.44
N GLY A 293 23.89 19.37 32.26
CA GLY A 293 24.15 18.57 31.06
C GLY A 293 23.25 17.34 30.90
N VAL A 294 22.32 17.08 31.82
CA VAL A 294 21.36 15.96 31.71
C VAL A 294 19.98 16.50 31.29
N LEU A 295 19.38 15.86 30.30
CA LEU A 295 18.00 16.11 29.87
C LEU A 295 17.23 14.80 29.92
N LEU A 296 16.05 14.81 30.56
CA LEU A 296 15.20 13.63 30.72
C LEU A 296 13.90 13.79 29.92
N TYR A 297 13.59 12.78 29.11
CA TYR A 297 12.33 12.64 28.41
C TYR A 297 11.64 11.37 28.89
N ASN A 298 10.41 11.49 29.35
CA ASN A 298 9.62 10.35 29.79
C ASN A 298 8.66 9.88 28.69
N ILE A 299 8.06 8.72 28.92
CA ILE A 299 7.11 8.11 27.99
C ILE A 299 5.91 9.01 27.73
N ASP A 300 5.44 9.80 28.71
CA ASP A 300 4.30 10.70 28.56
C ASP A 300 4.60 11.84 27.57
N THR A 301 5.79 12.44 27.64
CA THR A 301 6.25 13.47 26.69
C THR A 301 6.35 12.91 25.27
N ILE A 302 6.81 11.68 25.12
CA ILE A 302 6.91 10.99 23.83
C ILE A 302 5.51 10.62 23.30
N GLN A 303 4.63 10.17 24.19
CA GLN A 303 3.22 9.88 23.87
C GLN A 303 2.46 11.15 23.47
N ASN A 304 2.75 12.31 24.07
CA ASN A 304 2.14 13.58 23.67
C ASN A 304 2.56 13.97 22.24
N LYS A 305 3.83 13.85 21.89
CA LYS A 305 4.29 14.04 20.49
C LYS A 305 3.64 13.06 19.51
N ALA A 306 3.55 11.78 19.88
CA ALA A 306 2.88 10.75 19.08
C ALA A 306 1.36 11.03 18.94
N SER A 307 0.72 11.54 20.00
CA SER A 307 -0.70 11.89 20.01
C SER A 307 -1.00 13.10 19.13
N GLU A 308 -0.12 14.12 19.14
CA GLU A 308 -0.24 15.27 18.24
C GLU A 308 -0.04 14.89 16.77
N ALA A 309 0.91 14.00 16.47
CA ALA A 309 1.10 13.44 15.14
C ALA A 309 -0.15 12.64 14.69
N LEU A 310 -0.64 11.74 15.54
CA LEU A 310 -1.87 10.98 15.28
C LEU A 310 -3.08 11.91 15.07
N GLN A 311 -3.22 12.96 15.88
CA GLN A 311 -4.31 13.93 15.73
C GLN A 311 -4.20 14.71 14.41
N ARG A 312 -2.99 15.11 14.00
CA ARG A 312 -2.75 15.72 12.68
C ARG A 312 -3.14 14.78 11.54
N ARG A 313 -2.82 13.48 11.66
CA ARG A 313 -3.23 12.46 10.67
C ARG A 313 -4.75 12.32 10.61
N ILE A 314 -5.42 12.18 11.76
CA ILE A 314 -6.88 12.09 11.84
C ILE A 314 -7.54 13.32 11.23
N ASN A 315 -7.02 14.51 11.53
CA ASN A 315 -7.53 15.77 10.97
C ASN A 315 -7.33 15.88 9.46
N SER A 316 -6.37 15.14 8.87
CA SER A 316 -6.14 15.10 7.43
C SER A 316 -6.99 14.06 6.69
N VAL A 317 -7.64 13.11 7.40
CA VAL A 317 -8.51 12.07 6.80
C VAL A 317 -9.57 12.64 5.84
N PRO A 318 -10.28 13.75 6.15
CA PRO A 318 -11.25 14.33 5.22
C PRO A 318 -10.62 14.70 3.87
N LYS A 319 -9.42 15.29 3.88
CA LYS A 319 -8.68 15.66 2.67
C LYS A 319 -8.19 14.43 1.89
N VAL A 320 -7.78 13.37 2.60
CA VAL A 320 -7.42 12.09 1.95
C VAL A 320 -8.64 11.49 1.24
N LYS A 321 -9.81 11.49 1.89
CA LYS A 321 -11.05 10.99 1.29
C LYS A 321 -11.46 11.80 0.06
N GLU A 322 -11.24 13.12 0.06
CA GLU A 322 -11.46 13.98 -1.12
C GLU A 322 -10.55 13.58 -2.29
N ILE A 323 -9.25 13.40 -2.05
CA ILE A 323 -8.30 12.95 -3.08
C ILE A 323 -8.65 11.55 -3.62
N VAL A 324 -9.09 10.64 -2.73
CA VAL A 324 -9.54 9.30 -3.11
C VAL A 324 -10.79 9.37 -3.99
N ALA A 325 -11.80 10.15 -3.59
CA ALA A 325 -13.03 10.32 -4.35
C ALA A 325 -12.77 10.88 -5.75
N GLU A 326 -11.92 11.91 -5.87
CA GLU A 326 -11.50 12.47 -7.16
C GLU A 326 -10.82 11.41 -8.03
N SER A 327 -9.97 10.58 -7.43
CA SER A 327 -9.21 9.54 -8.15
C SER A 327 -10.11 8.38 -8.60
N ILE A 328 -11.11 8.01 -7.81
CA ILE A 328 -12.13 7.02 -8.18
C ILE A 328 -13.01 7.57 -9.31
N GLU A 329 -13.41 8.85 -9.26
CA GLU A 329 -14.16 9.47 -10.35
C GLU A 329 -13.37 9.43 -11.68
N GLN A 330 -12.09 9.81 -11.65
CA GLN A 330 -11.21 9.73 -12.82
C GLN A 330 -11.01 8.29 -13.33
N PHE A 331 -10.94 7.32 -12.41
CA PHE A 331 -10.86 5.91 -12.76
C PHE A 331 -12.14 5.40 -13.45
N ASN A 332 -13.30 5.76 -12.90
CA ASN A 332 -14.60 5.40 -13.43
C ASN A 332 -14.84 6.03 -14.80
N ASP A 333 -14.42 7.28 -15.00
CA ASP A 333 -14.42 7.95 -16.31
C ASP A 333 -13.60 7.18 -17.35
N TRP A 334 -12.38 6.76 -16.98
CA TRP A 334 -11.54 5.93 -17.84
C TRP A 334 -12.18 4.57 -18.16
N SER A 335 -12.82 3.94 -17.18
CA SER A 335 -13.51 2.66 -17.37
C SER A 335 -14.63 2.76 -18.41
N LYS A 336 -15.46 3.81 -18.30
CA LYS A 336 -16.53 4.12 -19.26
C LYS A 336 -15.99 4.40 -20.67
N GLU A 337 -14.85 5.08 -20.79
CA GLU A 337 -14.20 5.29 -22.09
C GLU A 337 -13.66 3.98 -22.69
N THR A 338 -13.18 3.06 -21.86
CA THR A 338 -12.63 1.78 -22.33
C THR A 338 -13.71 0.87 -22.90
N MET A 339 -14.95 0.94 -22.40
CA MET A 339 -16.09 0.19 -22.95
C MET A 339 -16.36 0.48 -24.44
N VAL A 340 -16.08 1.69 -24.93
CA VAL A 340 -16.34 2.06 -26.33
C VAL A 340 -15.16 1.81 -27.27
N SER A 341 -13.98 1.48 -26.73
CA SER A 341 -12.79 1.16 -27.53
C SER A 341 -13.04 0.08 -28.60
N PRO A 342 -13.73 -1.04 -28.32
CA PRO A 342 -14.02 -2.05 -29.35
C PRO A 342 -14.85 -1.47 -30.51
N THR A 343 -15.85 -0.63 -30.22
CA THR A 343 -16.66 0.03 -31.25
C THR A 343 -15.85 1.03 -32.07
N ILE A 344 -14.94 1.78 -31.42
CA ILE A 344 -13.99 2.67 -32.11
C ILE A 344 -13.09 1.87 -33.07
N HIS A 345 -12.56 0.72 -32.61
CA HIS A 345 -11.75 -0.16 -33.43
C HIS A 345 -12.53 -0.72 -34.62
N ARG A 346 -13.76 -1.21 -34.42
CA ARG A 346 -14.62 -1.68 -35.51
C ARG A 346 -14.91 -0.58 -36.53
N LEU A 347 -15.21 0.64 -36.08
CA LEU A 347 -15.44 1.79 -36.96
C LEU A 347 -14.19 2.13 -37.79
N LYS A 348 -13.01 2.13 -37.17
CA LYS A 348 -11.73 2.38 -37.85
C LYS A 348 -11.44 1.30 -38.89
N SER A 349 -11.66 0.02 -38.55
CA SER A 349 -11.51 -1.10 -39.49
C SER A 349 -12.48 -0.99 -40.67
N ALA A 350 -13.74 -0.63 -40.42
CA ALA A 350 -14.73 -0.47 -41.48
C ALA A 350 -14.36 0.61 -42.49
N LEU A 351 -13.92 1.77 -41.99
CA LEU A 351 -13.49 2.87 -42.85
C LEU A 351 -12.19 2.55 -43.60
N GLU A 352 -11.26 1.84 -42.96
CA GLU A 352 -10.02 1.40 -43.63
C GLU A 352 -10.31 0.35 -44.71
N ALA A 353 -11.27 -0.55 -44.50
CA ALA A 353 -11.70 -1.51 -45.51
C ALA A 353 -12.27 -0.81 -46.76
N ILE A 354 -13.16 0.17 -46.57
CA ILE A 354 -13.70 1.00 -47.67
C ILE A 354 -12.56 1.71 -48.41
N ARG A 355 -11.62 2.30 -47.65
CA ARG A 355 -10.48 3.02 -48.23
C ARG A 355 -9.59 2.09 -49.06
N GLN A 356 -9.29 0.89 -48.56
CA GLN A 356 -8.46 -0.08 -49.27
C GLN A 356 -9.14 -0.61 -50.53
N GLU A 357 -10.46 -0.84 -50.48
CA GLU A 357 -11.24 -1.26 -51.64
C GLU A 357 -11.19 -0.20 -52.75
N GLU A 358 -11.41 1.07 -52.42
CA GLU A 358 -11.31 2.17 -53.38
C GLU A 358 -9.88 2.37 -53.90
N MET A 359 -8.88 2.31 -53.03
CA MET A 359 -7.47 2.38 -53.46
C MET A 359 -7.15 1.26 -54.46
N ALA A 360 -7.56 0.02 -54.21
CA ALA A 360 -7.29 -1.12 -55.08
C ALA A 360 -7.89 -0.95 -56.50
N ARG A 361 -9.04 -0.27 -56.63
CA ARG A 361 -9.70 0.00 -57.93
C ARG A 361 -8.88 0.92 -58.83
N TYR A 362 -8.17 1.88 -58.24
CA TYR A 362 -7.48 2.95 -59.00
C TYR A 362 -5.95 2.85 -58.97
N VAL A 363 -5.35 2.10 -58.03
CA VAL A 363 -3.88 2.03 -57.88
C VAL A 363 -3.19 1.52 -59.15
N LYS A 364 -3.85 0.62 -59.91
CA LYS A 364 -3.32 0.08 -61.18
C LYS A 364 -3.30 1.10 -62.32
N LYS A 365 -4.01 2.22 -62.18
CA LYS A 365 -4.11 3.30 -63.18
C LYS A 365 -3.21 4.49 -62.85
N MET A 366 -2.42 4.43 -61.78
CA MET A 366 -1.61 5.53 -61.26
C MET A 366 -0.12 5.18 -61.25
N GLY A 367 0.74 6.18 -61.38
CA GLY A 367 2.18 6.01 -61.16
C GLY A 367 2.53 5.84 -59.67
N PRO A 368 3.73 5.34 -59.32
CA PRO A 368 4.10 5.05 -57.92
C PRO A 368 4.05 6.29 -56.99
N LYS A 369 4.42 7.46 -57.51
CA LYS A 369 4.38 8.73 -56.76
C LYS A 369 2.94 9.20 -56.51
N GLU A 370 2.06 9.06 -57.51
CA GLU A 370 0.65 9.43 -57.42
C GLU A 370 -0.10 8.53 -56.45
N ALA A 371 0.12 7.21 -56.54
CA ALA A 371 -0.46 6.24 -55.61
C ALA A 371 -0.11 6.55 -54.15
N LYS A 372 1.14 6.94 -53.87
CA LYS A 372 1.58 7.33 -52.51
C LYS A 372 0.95 8.64 -52.04
N LEU A 373 0.78 9.61 -52.94
CA LEU A 373 0.11 10.88 -52.61
C LEU A 373 -1.38 10.66 -52.26
N VAL A 374 -2.09 9.86 -53.07
CA VAL A 374 -3.49 9.53 -52.84
C VAL A 374 -3.67 8.68 -51.57
N ASP A 375 -2.77 7.74 -51.29
CA ASP A 375 -2.77 6.98 -50.02
C ASP A 375 -2.68 7.91 -48.80
N ASN A 376 -1.77 8.89 -48.83
CA ASN A 376 -1.62 9.86 -47.75
C ASN A 376 -2.87 10.77 -47.59
N ILE A 377 -3.44 11.25 -48.71
CA ILE A 377 -4.64 12.09 -48.70
C ILE A 377 -5.83 11.33 -48.12
N THR A 378 -6.06 10.10 -48.58
CA THR A 378 -7.19 9.27 -48.12
C THR A 378 -7.04 8.87 -46.65
N LYS A 379 -5.82 8.54 -46.19
CA LYS A 379 -5.54 8.31 -44.76
C LYS A 379 -5.82 9.55 -43.90
N SER A 380 -5.38 10.73 -44.35
CA SER A 380 -5.62 12.00 -43.63
C SER A 380 -7.11 12.34 -43.56
N MET A 381 -7.85 12.11 -44.67
CA MET A 381 -9.30 12.29 -44.72
C MET A 381 -10.02 11.35 -43.76
N MET A 382 -9.66 10.05 -43.77
CA MET A 382 -10.21 9.05 -42.85
C MET A 382 -9.97 9.44 -41.38
N GLN A 383 -8.75 9.85 -41.03
CA GLN A 383 -8.43 10.30 -39.67
C GLN A 383 -9.28 11.51 -39.24
N LYS A 384 -9.53 12.47 -40.14
CA LYS A 384 -10.42 13.61 -39.87
C LYS A 384 -11.88 13.19 -39.68
N ILE A 385 -12.36 12.24 -40.48
CA ILE A 385 -13.73 11.69 -40.37
C ILE A 385 -13.90 10.97 -39.03
N ILE A 386 -12.94 10.13 -38.62
CA ILE A 386 -13.01 9.34 -37.37
C ILE A 386 -12.98 10.21 -36.12
N LYS A 387 -12.27 11.34 -36.15
CA LYS A 387 -12.06 12.17 -34.96
C LYS A 387 -13.37 12.62 -34.29
N LEU A 388 -14.35 13.07 -35.06
CA LEU A 388 -15.60 13.61 -34.51
C LEU A 388 -16.52 12.52 -33.92
N PRO A 389 -16.80 11.39 -34.60
CA PRO A 389 -17.52 10.26 -34.02
C PRO A 389 -16.86 9.73 -32.75
N VAL A 390 -15.53 9.59 -32.72
CA VAL A 390 -14.82 9.13 -31.51
C VAL A 390 -15.01 10.10 -30.34
N LEU A 391 -14.90 11.41 -30.59
CA LEU A 391 -15.17 12.44 -29.58
C LEU A 391 -16.61 12.38 -29.07
N GLN A 392 -17.59 12.23 -29.97
CA GLN A 392 -19.00 12.14 -29.60
C GLN A 392 -19.33 10.86 -28.84
N LEU A 393 -18.71 9.73 -29.21
CA LEU A 393 -18.87 8.45 -28.53
C LEU A 393 -18.30 8.51 -27.11
N LYS A 394 -17.10 9.08 -26.93
CA LYS A 394 -16.52 9.35 -25.61
C LYS A 394 -17.38 10.31 -24.79
N ALA A 395 -17.93 11.35 -25.40
CA ALA A 395 -18.83 12.28 -24.71
C ALA A 395 -20.16 11.62 -24.31
N ALA A 396 -20.70 10.72 -25.14
CA ALA A 396 -21.90 9.94 -24.83
C ALA A 396 -21.66 8.96 -23.67
N CYS A 397 -20.47 8.38 -23.52
CA CYS A 397 -20.10 7.61 -22.33
C CYS A 397 -20.24 8.41 -21.04
N LYS A 398 -19.79 9.67 -21.04
CA LYS A 398 -19.89 10.53 -19.86
C LYS A 398 -21.35 10.87 -19.52
N ARG A 399 -22.23 10.91 -20.51
CA ARG A 399 -23.68 11.17 -20.33
C ARG A 399 -24.52 9.91 -20.04
N GLY A 400 -23.93 8.71 -20.10
CA GLY A 400 -24.67 7.45 -19.96
C GLY A 400 -25.49 7.06 -21.21
N GLU A 401 -25.22 7.68 -22.36
CA GLU A 401 -25.95 7.48 -23.63
C GLU A 401 -25.13 6.63 -24.63
N ALA A 402 -24.07 5.96 -24.16
CA ALA A 402 -23.12 5.27 -25.02
C ALA A 402 -23.78 4.15 -25.82
N GLU A 403 -24.64 3.33 -25.21
CA GLU A 403 -25.29 2.20 -25.89
C GLU A 403 -26.08 2.65 -27.11
N THR A 404 -26.92 3.69 -26.96
CA THR A 404 -27.72 4.24 -28.06
C THR A 404 -26.84 4.71 -29.22
N LEU A 405 -25.69 5.33 -28.92
CA LEU A 405 -24.78 5.83 -29.94
C LEU A 405 -23.93 4.72 -30.56
N ILE A 406 -23.62 3.66 -29.81
CA ILE A 406 -22.99 2.44 -30.32
C ILE A 406 -23.94 1.74 -31.31
N ASP A 407 -25.21 1.59 -30.96
CA ASP A 407 -26.23 0.97 -31.81
C ASP A 407 -26.40 1.75 -33.12
N LEU A 408 -26.52 3.08 -33.03
CA LEU A 408 -26.57 3.94 -34.22
C LEU A 408 -25.33 3.80 -35.12
N LEU A 409 -24.13 3.69 -34.54
CA LEU A 409 -22.91 3.49 -35.33
C LEU A 409 -22.86 2.08 -35.95
N ASN A 410 -23.34 1.06 -35.23
CA ASN A 410 -23.46 -0.29 -35.75
C ASN A 410 -24.40 -0.32 -36.96
N ASP A 411 -25.55 0.36 -36.90
CA ASP A 411 -26.52 0.45 -38.00
C ASP A 411 -25.97 1.24 -39.20
N LEU A 412 -25.31 2.38 -38.95
CA LEU A 412 -24.79 3.25 -40.01
C LEU A 412 -23.61 2.66 -40.78
N PHE A 413 -22.74 1.88 -40.10
CA PHE A 413 -21.50 1.35 -40.69
C PHE A 413 -21.45 -0.18 -40.75
N ASN A 414 -22.53 -0.86 -40.37
CA ASN A 414 -22.64 -2.33 -40.33
C ASN A 414 -21.47 -2.99 -39.58
N LEU A 415 -21.19 -2.49 -38.37
CA LEU A 415 -19.98 -2.83 -37.61
C LEU A 415 -19.99 -4.26 -37.03
N GLU A 416 -21.14 -4.91 -36.92
CA GLU A 416 -21.25 -6.30 -36.41
C GLU A 416 -20.67 -7.33 -37.38
N ASN A 417 -20.62 -7.01 -38.68
CA ASN A 417 -20.07 -7.89 -39.72
C ASN A 417 -18.56 -7.69 -39.96
N GLN A 418 -17.90 -6.81 -39.21
CA GLN A 418 -16.48 -6.49 -39.35
C GLN A 418 -15.64 -7.35 -38.39
N PRO A 419 -14.56 -8.01 -38.84
CA PRO A 419 -13.70 -8.80 -37.97
C PRO A 419 -12.99 -7.88 -36.96
N VAL A 420 -13.01 -8.28 -35.68
CA VAL A 420 -12.20 -7.65 -34.63
C VAL A 420 -10.76 -8.16 -34.78
N ASN A 421 -9.90 -7.40 -35.45
CA ASN A 421 -8.46 -7.72 -35.44
C ASN A 421 -7.91 -7.43 -34.03
N ALA A 422 -7.58 -8.49 -33.29
CA ALA A 422 -7.16 -8.46 -31.90
C ALA A 422 -5.73 -7.96 -31.66
N ASP A 423 -4.96 -7.61 -32.69
CA ASP A 423 -3.56 -7.23 -32.56
C ASP A 423 -3.28 -5.81 -33.05
N GLN A 424 -3.42 -4.84 -32.15
CA GLN A 424 -2.59 -3.63 -32.13
C GLN A 424 -2.54 -3.14 -30.69
N LYS A 425 -1.51 -3.61 -29.97
CA LYS A 425 -1.09 -3.05 -28.67
C LYS A 425 -1.01 -1.53 -28.83
N SER A 426 -1.74 -0.84 -27.97
CA SER A 426 -1.76 0.62 -27.81
C SER A 426 -0.34 1.18 -27.69
N GLU A 427 0.05 2.01 -28.66
CA GLU A 427 0.96 3.14 -28.42
C GLU A 427 0.22 4.28 -27.73
#